data_AF-A0A7L4TSR1-F1
#
_entry.id   AF-A0A7L4TSR1-F1
#
_cell.length_a   1.000
_cell.length_b   1.000
_cell.length_c   1.000
_cell.angle_alpha   90.00
_cell.angle_beta   90.00
_cell.angle_gamma   90.00
#
_symmetry.space_group_name_H-M   'P 1'
#
loop_
_entity.id
_entity.type
_entity.pdbx_description
1 polymer ?
#
loop_
_entity_poly.entity_id
_entity_poly.type
_entity_poly.pdbx_seq_one_letter_code
_entity_poly.pdbx_strand_id
1 'polypeptide(L)'
;VHYDGTYETKPRFKITFNQAVTQFEIKNQHNDRIFLGRPAAMTDTEIQREELVFQDNMGSTSNWVVPDYLDNGHIAGEMASDGSKFYAERYGHVVQPEAWQGPSLKRSIGAPLQDFRMDALVTLNNVGFETG
;
A
#
# COMPACT_ATOMS: atom_id res chain seq x y z
N VAL A 1 35.60 4.84 23.94
CA VAL A 1 35.09 6.20 23.67
C VAL A 1 35.94 7.17 24.47
N HIS A 2 36.56 8.15 23.82
CA HIS A 2 37.31 9.22 24.48
C HIS A 2 36.34 10.36 24.82
N TYR A 3 36.48 10.97 26.01
CA TYR A 3 35.61 12.04 26.49
C TYR A 3 36.46 13.25 26.87
N ASP A 4 36.27 14.38 26.19
CA ASP A 4 36.96 15.65 26.46
C ASP A 4 36.20 16.58 27.44
N GLY A 5 35.17 16.03 28.11
CA GLY A 5 34.31 16.77 29.02
C GLY A 5 34.89 16.87 30.43
N THR A 6 34.71 18.04 31.08
CA THR A 6 35.20 18.33 32.43
C THR A 6 34.29 17.86 33.56
N TYR A 7 33.13 17.27 33.24
CA TYR A 7 32.14 16.79 34.19
C TYR A 7 31.69 15.36 33.86
N GLU A 8 31.44 14.57 34.90
CA GLU A 8 30.95 13.20 34.75
C GLU A 8 29.57 13.19 34.09
N THR A 9 29.42 12.39 33.03
CA THR A 9 28.15 12.22 32.33
C THR A 9 27.95 10.77 31.93
N LYS A 10 26.68 10.33 31.96
CA LYS A 10 26.32 9.00 31.47
C LYS A 10 26.33 8.99 29.93
N PRO A 11 26.83 7.92 29.29
CA PRO A 11 26.83 7.83 27.84
C PRO A 11 25.40 7.84 27.28
N ARG A 12 25.20 8.52 26.15
CA ARG A 12 23.95 8.50 25.38
C ARG A 12 24.18 7.73 24.09
N PHE A 13 23.36 6.71 23.85
CA PHE A 13 23.41 5.91 22.63
C PHE A 13 22.26 6.33 21.71
N LYS A 14 22.56 6.60 20.44
CA LYS A 14 21.58 6.78 19.37
C LYS A 14 21.91 5.77 18.29
N ILE A 15 21.01 4.83 18.05
CA ILE A 15 21.17 3.75 17.07
C ILE A 15 20.04 3.88 16.04
N THR A 16 20.38 3.76 14.76
CA THR A 16 19.44 3.67 13.64
C THR A 16 19.63 2.32 12.98
N PHE A 17 18.55 1.55 12.86
CA PHE A 17 18.56 0.26 12.19
C PHE A 17 18.13 0.45 10.74
N ASN A 18 18.92 -0.06 9.80
CA ASN A 18 18.63 0.00 8.35
C ASN A 18 17.97 -1.27 7.81
N GLN A 19 17.69 -2.23 8.70
CA GLN A 19 17.05 -3.51 8.41
C GLN A 19 16.32 -4.00 9.67
N ALA A 20 15.41 -4.96 9.51
CA ALA A 20 14.72 -5.57 10.64
C ALA A 20 15.73 -6.24 11.59
N VAL A 21 15.58 -5.99 12.89
CA VAL A 21 16.39 -6.58 13.95
C VAL A 21 15.46 -7.14 15.02
N THR A 22 15.71 -8.40 15.38
CA THR A 22 14.95 -9.12 16.43
C THR A 22 15.57 -8.94 17.82
N GLN A 23 16.89 -8.66 17.87
CA GLN A 23 17.63 -8.41 19.09
C GLN A 23 18.67 -7.31 18.93
N PHE A 24 18.91 -6.57 20.01
CA PHE A 24 19.98 -5.59 20.12
C PHE A 24 20.52 -5.57 21.56
N GLU A 25 21.85 -5.60 21.72
CA GLU A 25 22.51 -5.63 23.02
C GLU A 25 23.62 -4.57 23.10
N ILE A 26 23.64 -3.83 24.22
CA ILE A 26 24.78 -3.01 24.65
C ILE A 26 25.35 -3.64 25.91
N LYS A 27 26.63 -4.04 25.89
CA LYS A 27 27.33 -4.62 27.05
C LYS A 27 28.55 -3.79 27.44
N ASN A 28 28.81 -3.68 28.74
CA ASN A 28 30.06 -3.13 29.26
C ASN A 28 31.06 -4.23 29.65
N GLN A 29 32.26 -3.84 30.06
CA GLN A 29 33.32 -4.72 30.53
C GLN A 29 33.04 -5.38 31.90
N HIS A 30 32.01 -4.91 32.62
CA HIS A 30 31.55 -5.44 33.91
C HIS A 30 30.33 -6.36 33.75
N ASN A 31 29.99 -6.73 32.52
CA ASN A 31 28.87 -7.61 32.18
C ASN A 31 27.47 -7.02 32.44
N ASP A 32 27.37 -5.70 32.68
CA ASP A 32 26.09 -5.00 32.65
C ASP A 32 25.62 -4.89 31.20
N ARG A 33 24.34 -5.16 30.98
CA ARG A 33 23.74 -5.19 29.65
C ARG A 33 22.40 -4.49 29.56
N ILE A 34 22.21 -3.78 28.46
CA ILE A 34 20.91 -3.33 27.97
C ILE A 34 20.53 -4.29 26.85
N PHE A 35 19.44 -5.03 27.03
CA PHE A 35 18.97 -6.01 26.06
C PHE A 35 17.58 -5.59 25.56
N LEU A 36 17.44 -5.48 24.24
CA LEU A 36 16.18 -5.17 23.58
C LEU A 36 15.82 -6.31 22.62
N GLY A 37 14.59 -6.79 22.73
CA GLY A 37 14.06 -7.85 21.87
C GLY A 37 14.33 -9.25 22.41
N ARG A 38 14.39 -10.23 21.51
CA ARG A 38 14.70 -11.62 21.81
C ARG A 38 15.49 -12.24 20.65
N PRO A 39 16.39 -13.19 20.91
CA PRO A 39 17.02 -13.94 19.82
C PRO A 39 15.92 -14.58 18.99
N ALA A 40 16.01 -14.47 17.66
CA ALA A 40 15.17 -15.30 16.81
C ALA A 40 15.52 -16.76 17.13
N ALA A 41 14.54 -17.54 17.59
CA ALA A 41 14.73 -18.96 17.75
C ALA A 41 15.00 -19.57 16.36
N MET A 42 15.75 -20.69 16.28
CA MET A 42 15.93 -21.39 14.99
C MET A 42 14.59 -21.89 14.39
N THR A 43 13.53 -21.89 15.20
CA THR A 43 12.15 -22.22 14.81
C THR A 43 11.30 -21.00 14.47
N ASP A 44 11.82 -19.78 14.62
CA ASP A 44 11.06 -18.58 14.31
C ASP A 44 10.99 -18.38 12.80
N THR A 45 9.79 -18.45 12.25
CA THR A 45 9.51 -18.08 10.86
C THR A 45 9.46 -16.55 10.77
N GLU A 46 10.27 -15.96 9.91
CA GLU A 46 10.15 -14.54 9.57
C GLU A 46 8.82 -14.34 8.81
N ILE A 47 7.88 -13.61 9.41
CA ILE A 47 6.59 -13.31 8.79
C ILE A 47 6.66 -11.88 8.25
N GLN A 48 6.65 -11.73 6.92
CA GLN A 48 6.33 -10.44 6.31
C GLN A 48 4.87 -10.11 6.62
N ARG A 49 4.63 -8.96 7.27
CA ARG A 49 3.26 -8.54 7.65
C ARG A 49 2.40 -8.18 6.45
N GLU A 50 3.01 -7.61 5.41
CA GLU A 50 2.35 -7.20 4.18
C GLU A 50 3.29 -7.51 3.02
N GLU A 51 2.74 -8.06 1.94
CA GLU A 51 3.44 -8.31 0.69
C GLU A 51 2.74 -7.51 -0.42
N LEU A 52 3.52 -6.81 -1.25
CA LEU A 52 2.97 -6.10 -2.40
C LEU A 52 2.64 -7.10 -3.51
N VAL A 53 1.36 -7.44 -3.66
CA VAL A 53 0.89 -8.38 -4.68
C VAL A 53 0.55 -7.68 -6.01
N PHE A 54 0.09 -6.43 -5.95
CA PHE A 54 -0.33 -5.70 -7.14
C PHE A 54 -0.03 -4.21 -7.02
N GLN A 55 0.53 -3.64 -8.07
CA GLN A 55 0.72 -2.21 -8.23
C GLN A 55 0.49 -1.83 -9.68
N ASP A 56 -0.35 -0.82 -9.91
CA ASP A 56 -0.59 -0.23 -11.21
C ASP A 56 -0.58 1.29 -11.07
N ASN A 57 0.18 1.94 -11.93
CA ASN A 57 0.31 3.39 -12.00
C ASN A 57 -0.71 4.04 -12.94
N MET A 58 -1.68 3.25 -13.44
CA MET A 58 -2.81 3.69 -14.26
C MET A 58 -2.40 4.39 -15.56
N GLY A 59 -1.21 4.06 -16.08
CA GLY A 59 -0.64 4.69 -17.28
C GLY A 59 -1.17 4.14 -18.60
N SER A 60 -1.87 3.01 -18.58
CA SER A 60 -2.53 2.43 -19.76
C SER A 60 -3.65 1.47 -19.36
N THR A 61 -4.73 1.44 -20.15
CA THR A 61 -5.83 0.48 -20.00
C THR A 61 -5.56 -0.85 -20.70
N SER A 62 -4.43 -1.02 -21.40
CA SER A 62 -4.18 -2.22 -22.24
C SER A 62 -4.16 -3.55 -21.48
N ASN A 63 -3.77 -3.54 -20.20
CA ASN A 63 -3.76 -4.74 -19.34
C ASN A 63 -5.05 -4.93 -18.54
N TRP A 64 -6.05 -4.11 -18.83
CA TRP A 64 -7.36 -4.11 -18.19
C TRP A 64 -8.40 -4.54 -19.21
N VAL A 65 -9.45 -5.19 -18.73
CA VAL A 65 -10.55 -5.65 -19.58
C VAL A 65 -11.86 -5.13 -19.05
N VAL A 66 -12.82 -4.94 -19.94
CA VAL A 66 -14.19 -4.59 -19.54
C VAL A 66 -14.75 -5.75 -18.70
N PRO A 67 -15.32 -5.49 -17.51
CA PRO A 67 -15.97 -6.53 -16.73
C PRO A 67 -17.19 -7.09 -17.47
N ASP A 68 -17.62 -8.26 -17.06
CA ASP A 68 -18.86 -8.93 -17.48
C ASP A 68 -20.01 -8.63 -16.51
N TYR A 69 -19.68 -8.29 -15.27
CA TYR A 69 -20.62 -8.02 -14.20
C TYR A 69 -20.12 -6.90 -13.28
N LEU A 70 -21.07 -6.09 -12.79
CA LEU A 70 -20.91 -5.17 -11.67
C LEU A 70 -22.03 -5.45 -10.67
N ASP A 71 -21.73 -5.33 -9.39
CA ASP A 71 -22.76 -5.44 -8.37
C ASP A 71 -23.63 -4.17 -8.35
N ASN A 72 -24.93 -4.34 -8.54
CA ASN A 72 -25.92 -3.26 -8.55
C ASN A 72 -25.64 -2.09 -9.52
N GLY A 73 -25.01 -2.36 -10.66
CA GLY A 73 -24.73 -1.35 -11.68
C GLY A 73 -24.61 -1.90 -13.09
N HIS A 74 -24.57 -1.00 -14.06
CA HIS A 74 -24.43 -1.31 -15.48
C HIS A 74 -23.10 -0.83 -16.04
N ILE A 75 -22.47 -1.69 -16.84
CA ILE A 75 -21.23 -1.38 -17.53
C ILE A 75 -21.57 -0.64 -18.82
N ALA A 76 -21.16 0.62 -18.92
CA ALA A 76 -21.46 1.47 -20.07
C ALA A 76 -20.35 2.49 -20.32
N GLY A 77 -20.16 2.91 -21.57
CA GLY A 77 -19.16 3.91 -21.91
C GLY A 77 -17.73 3.36 -22.02
N GLU A 78 -16.75 4.25 -21.87
CA GLU A 78 -15.35 3.97 -22.17
C GLU A 78 -14.42 4.63 -21.12
N MET A 79 -13.46 3.85 -20.63
CA MET A 79 -12.41 4.33 -19.72
C MET A 79 -11.11 4.49 -20.51
N ALA A 80 -10.44 5.63 -20.29
CA ALA A 80 -9.17 5.93 -20.93
C ALA A 80 -8.09 6.24 -19.87
N SER A 81 -6.84 6.29 -20.32
CA SER A 81 -5.70 6.76 -19.52
C SER A 81 -5.06 7.96 -20.20
N ASP A 82 -4.59 8.92 -19.41
CA ASP A 82 -3.78 10.05 -19.88
C ASP A 82 -2.27 9.80 -19.73
N GLY A 83 -1.87 8.56 -19.40
CA GLY A 83 -0.49 8.18 -19.10
C GLY A 83 -0.13 8.24 -17.61
N SER A 84 -1.01 8.77 -16.76
CA SER A 84 -0.78 8.91 -15.31
C SER A 84 -1.98 8.54 -14.44
N LYS A 85 -3.19 8.58 -14.99
CA LYS A 85 -4.43 8.22 -14.30
C LYS A 85 -5.44 7.65 -15.26
N PHE A 86 -6.43 6.94 -14.72
CA PHE A 86 -7.65 6.61 -15.46
C PHE A 86 -8.69 7.71 -15.32
N TYR A 87 -9.48 7.89 -16.38
CA TYR A 87 -10.63 8.78 -16.40
C TYR A 87 -11.74 8.19 -17.28
N ALA A 88 -12.98 8.56 -16.99
CA ALA A 88 -14.11 8.24 -17.86
C ALA A 88 -14.03 9.13 -19.11
N GLU A 89 -13.74 8.53 -20.27
CA GLU A 89 -13.82 9.26 -21.54
C GLU A 89 -15.29 9.41 -21.97
N ARG A 90 -16.10 8.37 -21.73
CA ARG A 90 -17.54 8.35 -22.00
C ARG A 90 -18.27 7.58 -20.92
N TYR A 91 -19.47 8.04 -20.55
CA TYR A 91 -20.34 7.37 -19.57
C TYR A 91 -21.35 6.40 -20.21
N GLY A 92 -21.43 6.38 -21.55
CA GLY A 92 -22.38 5.56 -22.30
C GLY A 92 -23.77 6.18 -22.41
N HIS A 93 -24.70 5.44 -23.02
CA HIS A 93 -26.11 5.84 -23.11
C HIS A 93 -26.83 5.49 -21.81
N VAL A 94 -27.90 6.24 -21.50
CA VAL A 94 -28.75 5.97 -20.33
C VAL A 94 -29.37 4.58 -20.47
N VAL A 95 -29.11 3.71 -19.49
CA VAL A 95 -29.78 2.42 -19.34
C VAL A 95 -31.19 2.66 -18.78
N GLN A 96 -32.14 1.87 -19.28
CA GLN A 96 -33.54 1.90 -18.83
C GLN A 96 -33.88 0.58 -18.13
N PRO A 97 -34.46 0.61 -16.91
CA PRO A 97 -34.75 1.79 -16.09
C PRO A 97 -33.48 2.50 -15.61
N GLU A 98 -33.59 3.78 -15.22
CA GLU A 98 -32.48 4.55 -14.69
C GLU A 98 -31.80 3.82 -13.52
N ALA A 99 -30.49 3.61 -13.66
CA ALA A 99 -29.69 2.86 -12.72
C ALA A 99 -28.24 3.37 -12.74
N TRP A 100 -27.47 3.01 -11.71
CA TRP A 100 -26.04 3.32 -11.65
C TRP A 100 -25.33 2.71 -12.85
N GLN A 101 -24.59 3.53 -13.59
CA GLN A 101 -23.86 3.11 -14.77
C GLN A 101 -22.55 3.88 -14.92
N GLY A 102 -21.58 3.26 -15.59
CA GLY A 102 -20.36 3.95 -15.93
C GLY A 102 -19.29 3.02 -16.51
N PRO A 103 -18.20 3.61 -17.02
CA PRO A 103 -17.13 2.84 -17.62
C PRO A 103 -16.39 2.10 -16.52
N SER A 104 -16.10 0.83 -16.77
CA SER A 104 -15.52 -0.05 -15.77
C SER A 104 -14.44 -0.92 -16.39
N LEU A 105 -13.41 -1.20 -15.59
CA LEU A 105 -12.29 -2.05 -15.96
C LEU A 105 -12.00 -3.02 -14.82
N LYS A 106 -11.70 -4.27 -15.16
CA LYS A 106 -11.22 -5.30 -14.24
C LYS A 106 -9.87 -5.84 -14.69
N ARG A 107 -9.06 -6.27 -13.73
CA ARG A 107 -7.78 -6.92 -13.97
C ARG A 107 -7.56 -8.04 -12.96
N SER A 108 -6.96 -9.14 -13.42
CA SER A 108 -6.57 -10.24 -12.53
C SER A 108 -5.28 -9.89 -11.80
N ILE A 109 -5.25 -10.19 -10.50
CA ILE A 109 -4.07 -10.09 -9.64
C ILE A 109 -3.32 -11.43 -9.50
N GLY A 110 -3.70 -12.44 -10.32
CA GLY A 110 -2.99 -13.71 -10.43
C GLY A 110 -3.48 -14.82 -9.48
N ALA A 111 -3.73 -14.52 -8.22
CA ALA A 111 -4.22 -15.48 -7.23
C ALA A 111 -5.28 -14.88 -6.29
N PRO A 112 -6.22 -15.68 -5.76
CA PRO A 112 -7.08 -15.25 -4.68
C PRO A 112 -6.27 -14.83 -3.46
N LEU A 113 -6.56 -13.66 -2.90
CA LEU A 113 -5.95 -13.16 -1.67
C LEU A 113 -6.98 -13.15 -0.55
N GLN A 114 -6.55 -13.53 0.65
CA GLN A 114 -7.28 -13.35 1.89
C GLN A 114 -6.59 -12.23 2.70
N ASP A 115 -7.37 -11.45 3.44
CA ASP A 115 -6.87 -10.40 4.35
C ASP A 115 -5.89 -9.41 3.68
N PHE A 116 -6.39 -8.62 2.73
CA PHE A 116 -5.60 -7.66 1.96
C PHE A 116 -5.96 -6.19 2.27
N ARG A 117 -5.01 -5.29 2.01
CA ARG A 117 -5.25 -3.84 1.93
C ARG A 117 -5.10 -3.39 0.47
N MET A 118 -5.99 -2.52 0.03
CA MET A 118 -5.90 -1.82 -1.25
C MET A 118 -5.88 -0.32 -0.99
N ASP A 119 -4.92 0.37 -1.61
CA ASP A 119 -4.83 1.82 -1.60
C ASP A 119 -5.05 2.35 -3.03
N ALA A 120 -5.99 3.28 -3.19
CA ALA A 120 -6.27 3.93 -4.46
C ALA A 120 -6.50 5.43 -4.26
N LEU A 121 -5.84 6.25 -5.08
CA LEU A 121 -6.03 7.69 -5.09
C LEU A 121 -7.13 8.06 -6.09
N VAL A 122 -8.23 8.62 -5.60
CA VAL A 122 -9.36 9.06 -6.42
C VAL A 122 -9.48 10.57 -6.33
N THR A 123 -9.64 11.23 -7.48
CA THR A 123 -9.93 12.66 -7.55
C THR A 123 -11.30 12.86 -8.19
N LEU A 124 -12.20 13.53 -7.46
CA LEU A 124 -13.52 13.91 -7.94
C LEU A 124 -13.45 15.34 -8.45
N ASN A 125 -13.58 15.51 -9.77
CA ASN A 125 -13.46 16.81 -10.44
C ASN A 125 -14.82 17.46 -10.74
N ASN A 126 -15.92 16.91 -10.24
CA ASN A 126 -17.23 17.52 -10.42
C ASN A 126 -17.29 18.83 -9.62
N VAL A 127 -17.54 19.94 -10.32
CA VAL A 127 -17.60 21.29 -9.74
C VAL A 127 -19.03 21.82 -9.59
N GLY A 128 -20.04 21.00 -9.88
CA GLY A 128 -21.47 21.36 -9.81
C GLY A 128 -22.31 20.31 -9.07
N PHE A 129 -23.60 20.58 -8.90
CA PHE A 129 -24.59 19.67 -8.29
C PHE A 129 -24.96 18.46 -9.17
N GLU A 130 -24.07 18.06 -10.08
CA GLU A 130 -24.29 16.93 -10.97
C GLU A 130 -23.72 15.65 -10.34
N THR A 131 -24.50 14.59 -10.47
CA THR A 131 -24.19 13.23 -10.00
C THR A 131 -22.96 12.70 -10.72
N GLY A 132 -22.00 12.17 -9.94
CA GLY A 132 -20.83 11.44 -10.45
C GLY A 132 -21.06 9.94 -10.54
#